data_AF-A0AA89BYZ5-F1
#
_entry.id   AF-A0AA89BYZ5-F1
#
_cell.length_a   1.000
_cell.length_b   1.000
_cell.length_c   1.000
_cell.angle_alpha   90.00
_cell.angle_beta   90.00
_cell.angle_gamma   90.00
#
_symmetry.space_group_name_H-M   'P 1'
#
loop_
_entity.id
_entity.type
_entity.pdbx_description
1 polymer ?
#
loop_
_entity_poly.entity_id
_entity_poly.type
_entity_poly.pdbx_seq_one_letter_code
_entity_poly.pdbx_strand_id
1 'polypeptide(L)'
;MLVGHFGVGKTTIAMQLLERKVKHIDSTDGIDVYINQCLYDKESRTWHTTDFLEFWISTIITYARGQQANYPKIVLIGTHRDQLRNDAALVGIKERISEQFGKLVTLKQLVVRDELFISARHMNDETRKIIRNIILEEGQQYPEFGERIPARWNALQEKLLQRRKDRQYVISMDDVKSMNKELPSPLDEEELEIFLSYLHNMGYILYFSSPALKEKIVLDPKFVINAMRSFITCKRFVKRSLQGNVWKKMRLTGQVKKTHILTTWRASGLEEHTEHLLGIMKKLDLVTEPMIYRSGKQVAADFFVVPCMINADKPEGCTVSRVEGAQFVLEFSADTILPPAVFNRLVCSCLALWEIFERHLYNGMVILKSGRYHIIKLDRQVDKIVVTISHTERKVPDIQLCRAMRQFLSETIDRIVSLYTTSSDSPICCTSSEIDADLEILQTVSHCLQYL
;
A
#
# COMPACT_ATOMS: atom_id res chain seq x y z
N MET A 1 -13.20 -0.99 7.10
CA MET A 1 -12.14 -2.03 7.03
C MET A 1 -11.67 -2.35 8.45
N LEU A 2 -11.40 -3.61 8.81
CA LEU A 2 -10.80 -3.96 10.12
C LEU A 2 -9.28 -4.15 9.97
N VAL A 3 -8.49 -3.24 10.55
CA VAL A 3 -7.02 -3.27 10.49
C VAL A 3 -6.41 -3.37 11.89
N GLY A 4 -5.11 -3.69 11.97
CA GLY A 4 -4.40 -3.84 13.23
C GLY A 4 -3.41 -5.01 13.22
N HIS A 5 -2.55 -5.06 14.23
CA HIS A 5 -1.47 -6.06 14.31
C HIS A 5 -1.98 -7.51 14.36
N PHE A 6 -1.12 -8.48 14.05
CA PHE A 6 -1.38 -9.89 14.27
C PHE A 6 -1.78 -10.15 15.73
N GLY A 7 -2.80 -11.00 15.95
CA GLY A 7 -3.21 -11.43 17.28
C GLY A 7 -4.18 -10.50 18.04
N VAL A 8 -4.42 -9.28 17.56
CA VAL A 8 -5.29 -8.29 18.23
C VAL A 8 -6.80 -8.60 18.16
N GLY A 9 -7.21 -9.81 17.76
CA GLY A 9 -8.62 -10.22 17.81
C GLY A 9 -9.51 -9.73 16.65
N LYS A 10 -8.94 -9.25 15.53
CA LYS A 10 -9.71 -8.78 14.35
C LYS A 10 -10.76 -9.79 13.86
N THR A 11 -10.35 -11.05 13.68
CA THR A 11 -11.20 -12.14 13.19
C THR A 11 -12.31 -12.46 14.20
N THR A 12 -11.98 -12.43 15.49
CA THR A 12 -12.93 -12.64 16.58
C THR A 12 -14.02 -11.57 16.57
N ILE A 13 -13.65 -10.29 16.50
CA ILE A 13 -14.63 -9.20 16.38
C ILE A 13 -15.49 -9.38 15.12
N ALA A 14 -14.86 -9.64 13.97
CA ALA A 14 -15.59 -9.77 12.72
C ALA A 14 -16.63 -10.90 12.77
N MET A 15 -16.26 -12.07 13.31
CA MET A 15 -17.19 -13.19 13.50
C MET A 15 -18.32 -12.83 14.47
N GLN A 16 -18.00 -12.18 15.58
CA GLN A 16 -18.97 -11.76 16.57
C GLN A 16 -19.96 -10.73 16.00
N LEU A 17 -19.48 -9.71 15.28
CA LEU A 17 -20.34 -8.71 14.62
C LEU A 17 -21.21 -9.30 13.51
N LEU A 18 -20.84 -10.45 12.95
CA LEU A 18 -21.61 -11.19 11.95
C LEU A 18 -22.45 -12.34 12.54
N GLU A 19 -22.50 -12.47 13.87
CA GLU A 19 -23.23 -13.53 14.59
C GLU A 19 -22.81 -14.96 14.21
N ARG A 20 -21.54 -15.12 13.82
CA ARG A 20 -20.97 -16.43 13.50
C ARG A 20 -20.38 -17.07 14.75
N LYS A 21 -20.56 -18.39 14.91
CA LYS A 21 -20.05 -19.13 16.07
C LYS A 21 -18.51 -19.08 16.11
N VAL A 22 -17.96 -18.57 17.21
CA VAL A 22 -16.53 -18.59 17.52
C VAL A 22 -16.19 -19.95 18.16
N LYS A 23 -15.86 -20.96 17.36
CA LYS A 23 -15.51 -22.30 17.87
C LYS A 23 -14.01 -22.56 17.90
N HIS A 24 -13.29 -22.14 16.87
CA HIS A 24 -11.84 -22.11 16.77
C HIS A 24 -11.44 -20.97 15.83
N ILE A 25 -10.56 -20.07 16.28
CA ILE A 25 -10.02 -19.00 15.44
C ILE A 25 -8.54 -19.28 15.27
N ASP A 26 -8.19 -19.98 14.19
CA ASP A 26 -6.83 -19.92 13.67
C ASP A 26 -6.54 -18.49 13.20
N SER A 27 -5.28 -18.09 13.25
CA SER A 27 -4.93 -16.77 12.75
C SER A 27 -5.26 -16.70 11.26
N THR A 28 -6.09 -15.73 10.86
CA THR A 28 -6.41 -15.54 9.45
C THR A 28 -5.13 -15.36 8.65
N ASP A 29 -4.92 -16.23 7.69
CA ASP A 29 -3.89 -16.11 6.69
C ASP A 29 -4.04 -14.75 5.96
N GLY A 30 -3.24 -13.75 6.36
CA GLY A 30 -3.22 -12.41 5.76
C GLY A 30 -2.06 -12.23 4.77
N ILE A 31 -2.12 -11.17 3.96
CA ILE A 31 -0.91 -10.58 3.37
C ILE A 31 -0.23 -9.81 4.49
N ASP A 32 0.89 -10.33 5.00
CA ASP A 32 1.73 -9.59 5.93
C ASP A 32 2.61 -8.64 5.11
N VAL A 33 2.22 -7.36 5.07
CA VAL A 33 3.12 -6.29 4.63
C VAL A 33 4.06 -6.01 5.79
N TYR A 34 5.34 -6.36 5.64
CA TYR A 34 6.35 -6.09 6.66
C TYR A 34 6.62 -4.60 6.70
N ILE A 35 6.22 -3.96 7.78
CA ILE A 35 6.53 -2.56 8.03
C ILE A 35 7.47 -2.55 9.22
N ASN A 36 8.76 -2.61 8.92
CA ASN A 36 9.84 -2.68 9.91
C ASN A 36 10.16 -1.29 10.48
N GLN A 37 9.19 -0.63 11.09
CA GLN A 37 9.45 0.50 11.97
C GLN A 37 8.61 0.33 13.24
N CYS A 38 9.19 -0.36 14.20
CA CYS A 38 8.88 -0.12 15.61
C CYS A 38 10.21 0.15 16.31
N LEU A 39 10.22 1.14 17.18
CA LEU A 39 11.31 1.38 18.10
C LEU A 39 11.20 0.31 19.20
N TYR A 40 12.19 -0.58 19.22
CA TYR A 40 12.38 -1.52 20.32
C TYR A 40 13.30 -0.84 21.33
N ASP A 41 12.77 -0.53 22.50
CA ASP A 41 13.61 -0.09 23.61
C ASP A 41 14.47 -1.28 24.06
N LYS A 42 15.78 -1.17 23.83
CA LYS A 42 16.75 -2.23 24.15
C LYS A 42 16.97 -2.38 25.66
N GLU A 43 16.73 -1.33 26.44
CA GLU A 43 16.90 -1.34 27.90
C GLU A 43 15.67 -1.94 28.59
N SER A 44 14.46 -1.48 28.24
CA SER A 44 13.23 -2.03 28.82
C SER A 44 12.77 -3.34 28.17
N ARG A 45 13.31 -3.68 26.99
CA ARG A 45 12.89 -4.83 26.16
C ARG A 45 11.40 -4.81 25.82
N THR A 46 10.78 -3.62 25.79
CA THR A 46 9.35 -3.48 25.52
C THR A 46 9.09 -2.83 24.16
N TRP A 47 8.01 -3.27 23.53
CA TRP A 47 7.42 -2.59 22.39
C TRP A 47 6.37 -1.62 22.94
N HIS A 48 6.40 -0.35 22.55
CA HIS A 48 5.37 0.58 22.97
C HIS A 48 4.12 0.39 22.10
N THR A 49 2.98 0.01 22.71
CA THR A 49 1.68 -0.17 22.04
C THR A 49 1.24 1.06 21.25
N THR A 50 1.71 2.22 21.67
CA THR A 50 1.45 3.54 21.07
C THR A 50 2.03 3.69 19.69
N ASP A 51 3.23 3.16 19.44
CA ASP A 51 3.92 3.26 18.15
C ASP A 51 3.16 2.49 17.06
N PHE A 52 2.49 1.39 17.45
CA PHE A 52 1.63 0.63 16.56
C PHE A 52 0.35 1.37 16.22
N LEU A 53 -0.26 2.08 17.19
CA LEU A 53 -1.45 2.88 16.95
C LEU A 53 -1.12 4.04 16.03
N GLU A 54 0.01 4.73 16.27
CA GLU A 54 0.49 5.82 15.43
C GLU A 54 0.76 5.32 14.02
N PHE A 55 1.45 4.20 13.88
CA PHE A 55 1.67 3.57 12.59
C PHE A 55 0.36 3.33 11.82
N TRP A 56 -0.64 2.68 12.43
CA TRP A 56 -1.90 2.35 11.75
C TRP A 56 -2.76 3.58 11.48
N ILE A 57 -2.86 4.51 12.42
CA ILE A 57 -3.62 5.76 12.26
C ILE A 57 -3.02 6.60 11.14
N SER A 58 -1.70 6.86 11.18
CA SER A 58 -1.00 7.60 10.14
C SER A 58 -1.08 6.90 8.79
N THR A 59 -1.07 5.56 8.76
CA THR A 59 -1.27 4.79 7.52
C THR A 59 -2.67 4.96 6.95
N ILE A 60 -3.71 4.87 7.78
CA ILE A 60 -5.11 5.06 7.35
C ILE A 60 -5.28 6.49 6.83
N ILE A 61 -4.83 7.48 7.59
CA ILE A 61 -4.89 8.89 7.21
C ILE A 61 -4.21 9.08 5.87
N THR A 62 -2.98 8.58 5.71
CA THR A 62 -2.22 8.80 4.47
C THR A 62 -2.86 8.15 3.25
N TYR A 63 -3.44 6.95 3.37
CA TYR A 63 -4.09 6.27 2.25
C TYR A 63 -5.52 6.74 1.97
N ALA A 64 -6.12 7.50 2.87
CA ALA A 64 -7.48 7.98 2.74
C ALA A 64 -7.57 9.51 2.73
N ARG A 65 -6.47 10.17 2.31
CA ARG A 65 -6.42 11.62 2.10
C ARG A 65 -7.32 12.00 0.92
N GLY A 66 -8.61 12.21 1.20
CA GLY A 66 -9.49 13.01 0.36
C GLY A 66 -9.45 14.49 0.75
N GLN A 67 -10.31 15.32 0.15
CA GLN A 67 -10.55 16.70 0.60
C GLN A 67 -10.78 16.71 2.13
N GLN A 68 -10.28 17.72 2.85
CA GLN A 68 -10.21 17.72 4.32
C GLN A 68 -11.55 17.49 5.07
N ALA A 69 -12.70 17.58 4.38
CA ALA A 69 -14.01 17.27 4.92
C ALA A 69 -14.37 15.76 4.96
N ASN A 70 -13.66 14.89 4.22
CA ASN A 70 -14.08 13.50 3.95
C ASN A 70 -13.07 12.42 4.44
N TYR A 71 -12.26 12.72 5.44
CA TYR A 71 -11.38 11.70 6.02
C TYR A 71 -12.19 10.55 6.65
N PRO A 72 -11.72 9.29 6.54
CA PRO A 72 -12.44 8.20 7.15
C PRO A 72 -12.39 8.27 8.67
N LYS A 73 -13.55 8.08 9.29
CA LYS A 73 -13.71 7.82 10.72
C LYS A 73 -12.95 6.55 11.11
N ILE A 74 -12.05 6.69 12.08
CA ILE A 74 -11.28 5.60 12.65
C ILE A 74 -11.91 5.21 13.99
N VAL A 75 -12.64 4.09 14.01
CA VAL A 75 -13.24 3.55 15.24
C VAL A 75 -12.22 2.67 15.94
N LEU A 76 -11.73 3.10 17.11
CA LEU A 76 -10.74 2.34 17.88
C LEU A 76 -11.43 1.31 18.79
N ILE A 77 -11.19 0.02 18.53
CA ILE A 77 -11.74 -1.08 19.32
C ILE A 77 -10.63 -1.78 20.11
N GLY A 78 -10.70 -1.73 21.45
CA GLY A 78 -9.80 -2.47 22.33
C GLY A 78 -10.35 -3.86 22.66
N THR A 79 -9.66 -4.95 22.31
CA THR A 79 -10.28 -6.30 22.18
C THR A 79 -9.98 -7.32 23.29
N HIS A 80 -9.30 -6.91 24.34
CA HIS A 80 -8.83 -7.77 25.43
C HIS A 80 -9.07 -7.12 26.80
N ARG A 81 -10.23 -6.47 26.99
CA ARG A 81 -10.56 -5.80 28.25
C ARG A 81 -10.51 -6.76 29.45
N ASP A 82 -10.82 -8.03 29.25
CA ASP A 82 -10.72 -9.10 30.25
C ASP A 82 -9.30 -9.32 30.80
N GLN A 83 -8.26 -8.85 30.09
CA GLN A 83 -6.87 -8.96 30.52
C GLN A 83 -6.37 -7.73 31.29
N LEU A 84 -7.18 -6.68 31.41
CA LEU A 84 -6.83 -5.51 32.20
C LEU A 84 -7.02 -5.81 33.69
N ARG A 85 -6.06 -5.39 34.51
CA ARG A 85 -6.08 -5.62 35.96
C ARG A 85 -7.21 -4.86 36.67
N ASN A 86 -7.53 -3.66 36.19
CA ASN A 86 -8.56 -2.78 36.76
C ASN A 86 -8.94 -1.67 35.74
N ASP A 87 -10.01 -0.93 36.04
CA ASP A 87 -10.46 0.19 35.20
C ASP A 87 -9.49 1.39 35.21
N ALA A 88 -8.65 1.55 36.24
CA ALA A 88 -7.61 2.59 36.25
C ALA A 88 -6.59 2.40 35.12
N ALA A 89 -6.26 1.15 34.78
CA ALA A 89 -5.41 0.84 33.63
C ALA A 89 -6.05 1.27 32.31
N LEU A 90 -7.38 1.18 32.19
CA LEU A 90 -8.13 1.63 31.02
C LEU A 90 -8.08 3.16 30.91
N VAL A 91 -8.24 3.89 32.01
CA VAL A 91 -8.10 5.35 32.05
C VAL A 91 -6.72 5.78 31.55
N GLY A 92 -5.65 5.18 32.08
CA GLY A 92 -4.29 5.49 31.63
C GLY A 92 -3.99 5.10 30.17
N ILE A 93 -4.69 4.12 29.59
CA ILE A 93 -4.62 3.86 28.13
C ILE A 93 -5.27 5.00 27.35
N LYS A 94 -6.44 5.48 27.78
CA LYS A 94 -7.17 6.57 27.11
C LYS A 94 -6.42 7.89 27.19
N GLU A 95 -5.86 8.23 28.35
CA GLU A 95 -5.05 9.44 28.53
C GLU A 95 -3.87 9.45 27.56
N ARG A 96 -3.13 8.33 27.46
CA ARG A 96 -2.02 8.22 26.50
C ARG A 96 -2.47 8.34 25.04
N ILE A 97 -3.60 7.75 24.67
CA ILE A 97 -4.18 7.91 23.32
C ILE A 97 -4.52 9.39 23.09
N SER A 98 -5.16 10.05 24.05
CA SER A 98 -5.54 11.45 23.94
C SER A 98 -4.34 12.39 23.88
N GLU A 99 -3.31 12.16 24.69
CA GLU A 99 -2.08 12.97 24.71
C GLU A 99 -1.30 12.86 23.39
N GLN A 100 -1.18 11.65 22.85
CA GLN A 100 -0.43 11.42 21.62
C GLN A 100 -1.21 11.83 20.36
N PHE A 101 -2.47 11.42 20.27
CA PHE A 101 -3.29 11.67 19.07
C PHE A 101 -4.05 12.99 19.11
N GLY A 102 -4.08 13.68 20.26
CA GLY A 102 -4.64 15.03 20.36
C GLY A 102 -3.93 16.07 19.50
N LYS A 103 -2.69 15.77 19.06
CA LYS A 103 -1.90 16.61 18.15
C LYS A 103 -1.84 16.11 16.71
N LEU A 104 -1.86 14.78 16.50
CA LEU A 104 -1.63 14.12 15.20
C LEU A 104 -2.88 13.89 14.37
N VAL A 105 -4.06 14.10 14.96
CA VAL A 105 -5.34 13.92 14.28
C VAL A 105 -6.13 15.20 14.52
N THR A 106 -6.71 15.77 13.47
CA THR A 106 -7.82 16.69 13.67
C THR A 106 -8.87 15.88 14.44
N LEU A 107 -9.01 16.09 15.75
CA LEU A 107 -9.72 15.29 16.77
C LEU A 107 -11.12 14.73 16.38
N LYS A 108 -11.67 15.18 15.25
CA LYS A 108 -12.95 14.81 14.66
C LYS A 108 -12.98 13.41 14.00
N GLN A 109 -11.83 12.81 13.69
CA GLN A 109 -11.76 11.56 12.90
C GLN A 109 -11.60 10.30 13.74
N LEU A 110 -10.89 10.39 14.87
CA LEU A 110 -10.65 9.24 15.75
C LEU A 110 -11.81 9.13 16.74
N VAL A 111 -12.51 8.00 16.70
CA VAL A 111 -13.64 7.69 17.57
C VAL A 111 -13.15 6.76 18.67
N VAL A 112 -13.00 7.33 19.87
CA VAL A 112 -12.64 6.61 21.10
C VAL A 112 -13.83 6.71 22.04
N ARG A 113 -14.50 5.59 22.31
CA ARG A 113 -15.62 5.50 23.26
C ARG A 113 -15.39 4.35 24.23
N ASP A 114 -15.87 4.47 25.46
CA ASP A 114 -15.66 3.51 26.54
C ASP A 114 -16.22 2.13 26.21
N GLU A 115 -17.33 2.12 25.49
CA GLU A 115 -18.07 0.95 25.05
C GLU A 115 -17.33 0.15 23.96
N LEU A 116 -16.29 0.73 23.36
CA LEU A 116 -15.45 0.07 22.35
C LEU A 116 -14.27 -0.70 22.97
N PHE A 117 -14.09 -0.62 24.29
CA PHE A 117 -13.14 -1.46 25.02
C PHE A 117 -13.86 -2.69 25.58
N ILE A 118 -13.60 -3.83 24.95
CA ILE A 118 -14.39 -5.05 25.06
C ILE A 118 -13.51 -6.28 25.29
N SER A 119 -14.13 -7.37 25.76
CA SER A 119 -13.57 -8.70 25.59
C SER A 119 -14.18 -9.33 24.34
N ALA A 120 -13.43 -9.38 23.24
CA ALA A 120 -13.96 -9.89 21.97
C ALA A 120 -14.38 -11.37 22.04
N ARG A 121 -13.76 -12.16 22.92
CA ARG A 121 -14.10 -13.58 23.13
C ARG A 121 -15.43 -13.75 23.87
N HIS A 122 -15.73 -12.85 24.79
CA HIS A 122 -16.90 -12.91 25.67
C HIS A 122 -17.90 -11.78 25.38
N MET A 123 -17.98 -11.35 24.11
CA MET A 123 -18.84 -10.25 23.70
C MET A 123 -20.32 -10.64 23.81
N ASN A 124 -21.05 -9.97 24.68
CA ASN A 124 -22.50 -10.15 24.82
C ASN A 124 -23.26 -9.40 23.70
N ASP A 125 -24.56 -9.69 23.58
CA ASP A 125 -25.40 -9.10 22.53
C ASP A 125 -25.59 -7.59 22.69
N GLU A 126 -25.57 -7.06 23.91
CA GLU A 126 -25.67 -5.62 24.18
C GLU A 126 -24.44 -4.87 23.66
N THR A 127 -23.24 -5.34 24.00
CA THR A 127 -21.97 -4.79 23.51
C THR A 127 -21.90 -4.89 21.98
N ARG A 128 -22.36 -6.02 21.41
CA ARG A 128 -22.43 -6.18 19.95
C ARG A 128 -23.35 -5.13 19.31
N LYS A 129 -24.53 -4.90 19.87
CA LYS A 129 -25.46 -3.85 19.39
C LYS A 129 -24.84 -2.47 19.50
N ILE A 130 -24.19 -2.15 20.61
CA ILE A 130 -23.53 -0.86 20.82
C ILE A 130 -22.45 -0.62 19.74
N ILE A 131 -21.57 -1.59 19.49
CA ILE A 131 -20.53 -1.45 18.46
C ILE A 131 -21.15 -1.27 17.07
N ARG A 132 -22.19 -2.05 16.73
CA ARG A 132 -22.89 -1.90 15.45
C ARG A 132 -23.52 -0.52 15.30
N ASN A 133 -24.15 -0.01 16.35
CA ASN A 133 -24.76 1.31 16.35
C ASN A 133 -23.70 2.39 16.17
N ILE A 134 -22.57 2.31 16.89
CA ILE A 134 -21.46 3.26 16.72
C ILE A 134 -20.93 3.23 15.27
N ILE A 135 -20.72 2.04 14.69
CA ILE A 135 -20.28 1.93 13.29
C ILE A 135 -21.30 2.53 12.32
N LEU A 136 -22.60 2.32 12.55
CA LEU A 136 -23.68 2.89 11.73
C LEU A 136 -23.77 4.41 11.89
N GLU A 137 -23.72 4.93 13.13
CA GLU A 137 -23.73 6.35 13.46
C GLU A 137 -22.57 7.10 12.76
N GLU A 138 -21.36 6.55 12.82
CA GLU A 138 -20.20 7.15 12.16
C GLU A 138 -20.25 6.96 10.64
N GLY A 139 -20.79 5.84 10.16
CA GLY A 139 -20.99 5.58 8.72
C GLY A 139 -22.01 6.49 8.07
N GLN A 140 -23.06 6.87 8.79
CA GLN A 140 -24.12 7.78 8.33
C GLN A 140 -23.64 9.23 8.16
N GLN A 141 -22.49 9.59 8.77
CA GLN A 141 -21.92 10.95 8.64
C GLN A 141 -21.20 11.17 7.31
N TYR A 142 -20.93 10.12 6.53
CA TYR A 142 -20.24 10.26 5.24
C TYR A 142 -21.19 10.85 4.19
N PRO A 143 -20.75 11.81 3.36
CA PRO A 143 -21.58 12.43 2.33
C PRO A 143 -22.17 11.42 1.33
N GLU A 144 -21.44 10.34 1.07
CA GLU A 144 -21.84 9.28 0.15
C GLU A 144 -22.90 8.35 0.76
N PHE A 145 -23.13 8.42 2.08
CA PHE A 145 -24.14 7.58 2.72
C PHE A 145 -25.55 8.00 2.30
N GLY A 146 -26.28 7.08 1.67
CA GLY A 146 -27.61 7.35 1.12
C GLY A 146 -27.60 7.94 -0.28
N GLU A 147 -26.43 8.00 -0.94
CA GLU A 147 -26.34 8.34 -2.36
C GLU A 147 -27.21 7.42 -3.20
N ARG A 148 -27.99 8.01 -4.10
CA ARG A 148 -28.90 7.26 -4.97
C ARG A 148 -28.14 6.72 -6.16
N ILE A 149 -28.08 5.39 -6.27
CA ILE A 149 -27.58 4.73 -7.47
C ILE A 149 -28.72 4.43 -8.46
N PRO A 150 -28.46 4.44 -9.77
CA PRO A 150 -29.46 4.08 -10.77
C PRO A 150 -29.99 2.66 -10.54
N ALA A 151 -31.32 2.51 -10.42
CA ALA A 151 -31.94 1.20 -10.17
C ALA A 151 -31.63 0.16 -11.26
N ARG A 152 -31.36 0.61 -12.49
CA ARG A 152 -30.97 -0.24 -13.63
C ARG A 152 -29.66 -1.00 -13.39
N TRP A 153 -28.74 -0.43 -12.61
CA TRP A 153 -27.45 -1.05 -12.29
C TRP A 153 -27.62 -2.34 -11.47
N ASN A 154 -28.68 -2.44 -10.67
CA ASN A 154 -28.93 -3.60 -9.81
C ASN A 154 -29.05 -4.89 -10.63
N ALA A 155 -29.75 -4.85 -11.76
CA ALA A 155 -29.99 -6.05 -12.57
C ALA A 155 -28.68 -6.62 -13.15
N LEU A 156 -27.79 -5.75 -13.65
CA LEU A 156 -26.48 -6.19 -14.14
C LEU A 156 -25.58 -6.63 -12.97
N GLN A 157 -25.59 -5.89 -11.86
CA GLN A 157 -24.82 -6.24 -10.66
C GLN A 157 -25.21 -7.61 -10.10
N GLU A 158 -26.50 -7.95 -10.08
CA GLU A 158 -26.99 -9.26 -9.66
C GLU A 158 -26.50 -10.38 -10.58
N LYS A 159 -26.52 -10.17 -11.91
CA LYS A 159 -25.92 -11.12 -12.87
C LYS A 159 -24.42 -11.33 -12.60
N LEU A 160 -23.66 -10.26 -12.38
CA LEU A 160 -22.23 -10.35 -12.05
C LEU A 160 -22.00 -11.09 -10.71
N LEU A 161 -22.84 -10.82 -9.70
CA LEU A 161 -22.76 -11.51 -8.42
C LEU A 161 -23.11 -13.00 -8.54
N GLN A 162 -24.05 -13.36 -9.42
CA GLN A 162 -24.40 -14.75 -9.68
C GLN A 162 -23.22 -15.49 -10.33
N ARG A 163 -22.59 -14.90 -11.35
CA ARG A 163 -21.35 -15.43 -11.96
C ARG A 163 -20.26 -15.70 -10.94
N ARG A 164 -20.07 -14.76 -9.99
CA ARG A 164 -19.15 -14.93 -8.87
C ARG A 164 -19.53 -16.11 -7.96
N LYS A 165 -20.82 -16.29 -7.64
CA LYS A 165 -21.32 -17.44 -6.85
C LYS A 165 -21.07 -18.76 -7.56
N ASP A 166 -21.18 -18.76 -8.88
CA ASP A 166 -20.89 -19.90 -9.76
C ASP A 166 -19.37 -20.13 -9.95
N ARG A 167 -18.54 -19.46 -9.15
CA ARG A 167 -17.06 -19.55 -9.12
C ARG A 167 -16.39 -19.09 -10.42
N GLN A 168 -17.07 -18.28 -11.23
CA GLN A 168 -16.43 -17.55 -12.33
C GLN A 168 -15.83 -16.27 -11.76
N TYR A 169 -14.53 -16.29 -11.47
CA TYR A 169 -13.83 -15.17 -10.83
C TYR A 169 -13.33 -14.12 -11.81
N VAL A 170 -13.16 -14.50 -13.08
CA VAL A 170 -12.74 -13.62 -14.17
C VAL A 170 -13.70 -13.85 -15.34
N ILE A 171 -14.18 -12.77 -15.95
CA ILE A 171 -15.03 -12.82 -17.14
C ILE A 171 -14.51 -11.85 -18.20
N SER A 172 -14.90 -12.05 -19.46
CA SER A 172 -14.54 -11.12 -20.53
C SER A 172 -15.45 -9.89 -20.54
N MET A 173 -14.97 -8.79 -21.14
CA MET A 173 -15.82 -7.62 -21.42
C MET A 173 -16.98 -7.98 -22.36
N ASP A 174 -16.78 -8.89 -23.31
CA ASP A 174 -17.82 -9.37 -24.21
C ASP A 174 -18.93 -10.14 -23.47
N ASP A 175 -18.59 -10.93 -22.46
CA ASP A 175 -19.57 -11.59 -21.59
C ASP A 175 -20.43 -10.55 -20.86
N VAL A 176 -19.81 -9.48 -20.36
CA VAL A 176 -20.53 -8.37 -19.70
C VAL A 176 -21.45 -7.66 -20.68
N LYS A 177 -20.95 -7.31 -21.86
CA LYS A 177 -21.75 -6.67 -22.92
C LYS A 177 -22.94 -7.55 -23.32
N SER A 178 -22.73 -8.87 -23.40
CA SER A 178 -23.79 -9.84 -23.71
C SER A 178 -24.83 -9.91 -22.59
N MET A 179 -24.40 -10.03 -21.34
CA MET A 179 -25.30 -10.03 -20.18
C MET A 179 -26.13 -8.75 -20.06
N ASN A 180 -25.54 -7.61 -20.40
CA ASN A 180 -26.18 -6.30 -20.41
C ASN A 180 -27.27 -6.20 -21.51
N LYS A 181 -26.99 -6.70 -22.72
CA LYS A 181 -27.97 -6.73 -23.83
C LYS A 181 -29.22 -7.55 -23.55
N GLU A 182 -29.09 -8.58 -22.71
CA GLU A 182 -30.21 -9.43 -22.28
C GLU A 182 -31.11 -8.78 -21.23
N LEU A 183 -30.73 -7.63 -20.66
CA LEU A 183 -31.52 -6.96 -19.64
C LEU A 183 -32.73 -6.26 -20.27
N PRO A 184 -33.87 -6.14 -19.54
CA PRO A 184 -35.02 -5.36 -20.02
C PRO A 184 -34.68 -3.89 -20.33
N SER A 185 -33.69 -3.34 -19.63
CA SER A 185 -33.15 -2.01 -19.87
C SER A 185 -31.62 -2.08 -19.85
N PRO A 186 -30.98 -2.33 -21.01
CA PRO A 186 -29.53 -2.35 -21.14
C PRO A 186 -28.92 -0.97 -20.90
N LEU A 187 -27.72 -0.96 -20.33
CA LEU A 187 -26.87 0.25 -20.24
C LEU A 187 -26.23 0.50 -21.60
N ASP A 188 -26.07 1.76 -22.02
CA ASP A 188 -25.23 2.09 -23.17
C ASP A 188 -23.73 1.92 -22.83
N GLU A 189 -22.84 2.14 -23.80
CA GLU A 189 -21.41 1.90 -23.62
C GLU A 189 -20.76 2.86 -22.61
N GLU A 190 -21.22 4.11 -22.55
CA GLU A 190 -20.71 5.11 -21.59
C GLU A 190 -21.19 4.79 -20.17
N GLU A 191 -22.49 4.51 -20.01
CA GLU A 191 -23.08 4.14 -18.73
C GLU A 191 -22.51 2.82 -18.21
N LEU A 192 -22.21 1.85 -19.08
CA LEU A 192 -21.57 0.60 -18.70
C LEU A 192 -20.15 0.84 -18.13
N GLU A 193 -19.37 1.71 -18.76
CA GLU A 193 -18.02 2.06 -18.30
C GLU A 193 -18.07 2.77 -16.94
N ILE A 194 -19.04 3.68 -16.74
CA ILE A 194 -19.28 4.34 -15.45
C ILE A 194 -19.68 3.31 -14.37
N PHE A 195 -20.61 2.41 -14.69
CA PHE A 195 -21.05 1.35 -13.77
C PHE A 195 -19.90 0.44 -13.33
N LEU A 196 -19.07 -0.02 -14.27
CA LEU A 196 -17.91 -0.86 -13.96
C LEU A 196 -16.87 -0.12 -13.13
N SER A 197 -16.62 1.15 -13.45
CA SER A 197 -15.72 2.01 -12.67
C SER A 197 -16.26 2.25 -11.25
N TYR A 198 -17.56 2.44 -11.09
CA TYR A 198 -18.21 2.53 -9.79
C TYR A 198 -18.00 1.26 -8.96
N LEU A 199 -18.27 0.08 -9.52
CA LEU A 199 -18.05 -1.19 -8.84
C LEU A 199 -16.57 -1.43 -8.50
N HIS A 200 -15.66 -0.98 -9.36
CA HIS A 200 -14.22 -1.03 -9.11
C HIS A 200 -13.82 -0.16 -7.92
N ASN A 201 -14.27 1.09 -7.89
CA ASN A 201 -13.97 2.05 -6.82
C ASN A 201 -14.55 1.60 -5.48
N MET A 202 -15.73 0.96 -5.50
CA MET A 202 -16.33 0.34 -4.31
C MET A 202 -15.65 -0.97 -3.88
N GLY A 203 -14.70 -1.48 -4.68
CA GLY A 203 -13.97 -2.72 -4.39
C GLY A 203 -14.81 -4.00 -4.55
N TYR A 204 -15.92 -3.94 -5.29
CA TYR A 204 -16.70 -5.13 -5.62
C TYR A 204 -16.02 -5.99 -6.70
N ILE A 205 -15.38 -5.33 -7.67
CA ILE A 205 -14.66 -5.95 -8.79
C ILE A 205 -13.31 -5.27 -9.00
N LEU A 206 -12.45 -5.84 -9.85
CA LEU A 206 -11.31 -5.12 -10.43
C LEU A 206 -11.53 -4.96 -11.92
N TYR A 207 -11.61 -3.71 -12.34
CA TYR A 207 -11.76 -3.29 -13.72
C TYR A 207 -10.73 -2.20 -14.02
N PHE A 208 -10.03 -2.33 -15.14
CA PHE A 208 -9.03 -1.35 -15.56
C PHE A 208 -9.34 -0.94 -17.00
N SER A 209 -9.70 0.32 -17.22
CA SER A 209 -10.01 0.87 -18.54
C SER A 209 -8.80 0.94 -19.50
N SER A 210 -7.59 0.65 -19.00
CA SER A 210 -6.38 0.61 -19.83
C SER A 210 -6.46 -0.49 -20.90
N PRO A 211 -6.04 -0.23 -22.16
CA PRO A 211 -6.18 -1.19 -23.26
C PRO A 211 -5.65 -2.59 -22.97
N ALA A 212 -4.54 -2.71 -22.24
CA ALA A 212 -3.93 -4.00 -21.91
C ALA A 212 -4.73 -4.87 -20.92
N LEU A 213 -5.69 -4.29 -20.19
CA LEU A 213 -6.46 -4.97 -19.15
C LEU A 213 -7.98 -4.86 -19.33
N LYS A 214 -8.45 -4.02 -20.25
CA LYS A 214 -9.88 -3.71 -20.45
C LYS A 214 -10.73 -4.93 -20.78
N GLU A 215 -10.15 -5.91 -21.48
CA GLU A 215 -10.87 -7.09 -22.00
C GLU A 215 -11.28 -8.11 -20.94
N LYS A 216 -10.72 -8.04 -19.73
CA LYS A 216 -11.02 -9.01 -18.65
C LYS A 216 -11.33 -8.27 -17.35
N ILE A 217 -12.34 -8.77 -16.64
CA ILE A 217 -12.84 -8.19 -15.40
C ILE A 217 -12.75 -9.24 -14.30
N VAL A 218 -12.16 -8.87 -13.16
CA VAL A 218 -12.09 -9.74 -11.99
C VAL A 218 -13.31 -9.48 -11.11
N LEU A 219 -14.22 -10.46 -11.01
CA LEU A 219 -15.45 -10.35 -10.21
C LEU A 219 -15.23 -10.53 -8.71
N ASP A 220 -14.11 -11.11 -8.31
CA ASP A 220 -13.72 -11.23 -6.91
C ASP A 220 -12.28 -10.74 -6.69
N PRO A 221 -12.05 -9.55 -6.11
CA PRO A 221 -10.71 -9.05 -5.81
C PRO A 221 -9.88 -10.01 -4.94
N LYS A 222 -10.52 -10.91 -4.17
CA LYS A 222 -9.80 -11.97 -3.43
C LYS A 222 -9.01 -12.89 -4.33
N PHE A 223 -9.40 -13.03 -5.60
CA PHE A 223 -8.68 -13.80 -6.59
C PHE A 223 -7.26 -13.26 -6.80
N VAL A 224 -7.12 -11.94 -6.97
CA VAL A 224 -5.81 -11.27 -7.09
C VAL A 224 -5.04 -11.34 -5.78
N ILE A 225 -5.71 -11.12 -4.64
CA ILE A 225 -5.11 -11.25 -3.31
C ILE A 225 -4.51 -12.65 -3.11
N ASN A 226 -5.23 -13.71 -3.52
CA ASN A 226 -4.74 -15.08 -3.43
C ASN A 226 -3.55 -15.35 -4.36
N ALA A 227 -3.57 -14.78 -5.56
CA ALA A 227 -2.44 -14.85 -6.48
C ALA A 227 -1.19 -14.20 -5.88
N MET A 228 -1.33 -12.99 -5.30
CA MET A 228 -0.24 -12.31 -4.59
C MET A 228 0.26 -13.12 -3.40
N ARG A 229 -0.64 -13.61 -2.54
CA ARG A 229 -0.31 -14.43 -1.36
C ARG A 229 0.46 -15.69 -1.68
N SER A 230 0.39 -16.17 -2.92
CA SER A 230 1.11 -17.38 -3.29
C SER A 230 2.64 -17.23 -3.22
N PHE A 231 3.17 -16.00 -3.29
CA PHE A 231 4.60 -15.69 -3.13
C PHE A 231 4.90 -14.43 -2.30
N ILE A 232 3.92 -13.58 -1.98
CA ILE A 232 4.04 -12.46 -1.04
C ILE A 232 3.34 -12.85 0.26
N THR A 233 3.96 -13.71 1.05
CA THR A 233 3.33 -14.24 2.27
C THR A 233 4.30 -14.44 3.42
N CYS A 234 3.77 -14.71 4.60
CA CYS A 234 4.55 -14.93 5.80
C CYS A 234 5.15 -16.34 5.82
N LYS A 235 6.32 -16.55 6.46
CA LYS A 235 7.03 -17.85 6.49
C LYS A 235 6.09 -19.04 6.81
N ARG A 236 5.14 -18.83 7.72
CA ARG A 236 4.17 -19.84 8.18
C ARG A 236 3.14 -20.27 7.12
N PHE A 237 2.91 -19.42 6.11
CA PHE A 237 1.97 -19.65 5.02
C PHE A 237 2.68 -19.97 3.69
N VAL A 238 4.02 -20.11 3.72
CA VAL A 238 4.81 -20.45 2.54
C VAL A 238 4.50 -21.88 2.12
N LYS A 239 4.00 -22.03 0.89
CA LYS A 239 3.79 -23.32 0.24
C LYS A 239 5.07 -24.13 0.22
N ARG A 240 4.96 -25.45 0.38
CA ARG A 240 6.10 -26.40 0.38
C ARG A 240 7.07 -26.19 -0.79
N SER A 241 6.56 -25.87 -1.98
CA SER A 241 7.34 -25.61 -3.19
C SER A 241 8.32 -24.42 -3.09
N LEU A 242 8.05 -23.47 -2.20
CA LEU A 242 8.88 -22.27 -2.00
C LEU A 242 9.69 -22.31 -0.70
N GLN A 243 9.52 -23.33 0.15
CA GLN A 243 10.15 -23.38 1.48
C GLN A 243 11.69 -23.43 1.44
N GLY A 244 12.30 -23.19 2.60
CA GLY A 244 13.74 -23.28 2.77
C GLY A 244 14.50 -22.09 2.16
N ASN A 245 15.57 -22.38 1.43
CA ASN A 245 16.49 -21.37 0.90
C ASN A 245 15.88 -20.52 -0.23
N VAL A 246 14.92 -21.07 -0.98
CA VAL A 246 14.21 -20.34 -2.04
C VAL A 246 13.46 -19.15 -1.45
N TRP A 247 12.62 -19.39 -0.44
CA TRP A 247 11.90 -18.35 0.28
C TRP A 247 12.83 -17.30 0.91
N LYS A 248 13.88 -17.74 1.60
CA LYS A 248 14.85 -16.83 2.23
C LYS A 248 15.50 -15.91 1.20
N LYS A 249 15.91 -16.47 0.06
CA LYS A 249 16.52 -15.70 -1.03
C LYS A 249 15.53 -14.70 -1.64
N MET A 250 14.28 -15.11 -1.86
CA MET A 250 13.23 -14.22 -2.36
C MET A 250 13.01 -13.03 -1.42
N ARG A 251 12.97 -13.25 -0.10
CA ARG A 251 12.85 -12.16 0.89
C ARG A 251 14.06 -11.25 0.96
N LEU A 252 15.27 -11.80 0.87
CA LEU A 252 16.47 -10.99 0.92
C LEU A 252 16.65 -10.12 -0.32
N THR A 253 16.24 -10.61 -1.49
CA THR A 253 16.50 -9.95 -2.77
C THR A 253 15.29 -9.25 -3.38
N GLY A 254 14.08 -9.56 -2.91
CA GLY A 254 12.83 -9.18 -3.56
C GLY A 254 12.59 -9.88 -4.92
N GLN A 255 13.45 -10.81 -5.34
CA GLN A 255 13.37 -11.41 -6.68
C GLN A 255 12.55 -12.70 -6.69
N VAL A 256 11.58 -12.77 -7.60
CA VAL A 256 10.70 -13.92 -7.79
C VAL A 256 10.80 -14.42 -9.24
N LYS A 257 11.37 -15.61 -9.44
CA LYS A 257 11.50 -16.21 -10.78
C LYS A 257 10.13 -16.43 -11.44
N LYS A 258 10.04 -16.15 -12.74
CA LYS A 258 8.82 -16.39 -13.54
C LYS A 258 8.37 -17.85 -13.46
N THR A 259 9.31 -18.79 -13.48
CA THR A 259 9.04 -20.24 -13.35
C THR A 259 8.42 -20.62 -12.01
N HIS A 260 8.80 -19.95 -10.91
CA HIS A 260 8.22 -20.19 -9.59
C HIS A 260 6.78 -19.71 -9.50
N ILE A 261 6.47 -18.55 -10.12
CA ILE A 261 5.09 -18.04 -10.21
C ILE A 261 4.22 -19.04 -10.96
N LEU A 262 4.64 -19.43 -12.17
CA LEU A 262 3.91 -20.39 -13.02
C LEU A 262 3.63 -21.71 -12.29
N THR A 263 4.67 -22.31 -11.69
CA THR A 263 4.53 -23.58 -10.95
C THR A 263 3.56 -23.43 -9.77
N THR A 264 3.65 -22.31 -9.05
CA THR A 264 2.84 -22.05 -7.87
C THR A 264 1.38 -21.78 -8.22
N TRP A 265 1.13 -21.13 -9.36
CA TRP A 265 -0.21 -20.78 -9.85
C TRP A 265 -0.90 -21.96 -10.52
N ARG A 266 -0.16 -22.81 -11.24
CA ARG A 266 -0.66 -24.11 -11.73
C ARG A 266 -1.20 -24.97 -10.59
N ALA A 267 -0.45 -25.10 -9.50
CA ALA A 267 -0.87 -25.84 -8.32
C ALA A 267 -2.09 -25.23 -7.57
N SER A 268 -2.52 -24.01 -7.93
CA SER A 268 -3.66 -23.33 -7.32
C SER A 268 -4.80 -23.04 -8.31
N GLY A 269 -4.74 -23.60 -9.52
CA GLY A 269 -5.77 -23.39 -10.54
C GLY A 269 -5.84 -21.95 -11.07
N LEU A 270 -4.75 -21.18 -10.98
CA LEU A 270 -4.68 -19.79 -11.45
C LEU A 270 -4.01 -19.65 -12.82
N GLU A 271 -3.58 -20.76 -13.41
CA GLU A 271 -2.73 -20.77 -14.62
C GLU A 271 -3.38 -20.07 -15.81
N GLU A 272 -4.68 -20.29 -16.05
CA GLU A 272 -5.45 -19.70 -17.15
C GLU A 272 -5.47 -18.16 -17.11
N HIS A 273 -5.32 -17.57 -15.92
CA HIS A 273 -5.38 -16.12 -15.73
C HIS A 273 -4.01 -15.49 -15.49
N THR A 274 -2.92 -16.22 -15.74
CA THR A 274 -1.55 -15.78 -15.40
C THR A 274 -1.20 -14.41 -15.98
N GLU A 275 -1.38 -14.22 -17.29
CA GLU A 275 -1.00 -12.97 -17.96
C GLU A 275 -1.80 -11.78 -17.44
N HIS A 276 -3.11 -11.97 -17.25
CA HIS A 276 -4.00 -10.93 -16.73
C HIS A 276 -3.66 -10.58 -15.28
N LEU A 277 -3.44 -11.58 -14.41
CA LEU A 277 -3.01 -11.37 -13.03
C LEU A 277 -1.67 -10.62 -12.95
N LEU A 278 -0.68 -11.01 -13.74
CA LEU A 278 0.60 -10.31 -13.81
C LEU A 278 0.43 -8.88 -14.33
N GLY A 279 -0.42 -8.68 -15.33
CA GLY A 279 -0.77 -7.35 -15.84
C GLY A 279 -1.39 -6.46 -14.76
N ILE A 280 -2.34 -6.97 -13.97
CA ILE A 280 -2.92 -6.26 -12.82
C ILE A 280 -1.84 -5.94 -11.78
N MET A 281 -1.00 -6.91 -11.42
CA MET A 281 0.03 -6.70 -10.40
C MET A 281 1.07 -5.67 -10.84
N LYS A 282 1.41 -5.62 -12.13
CA LYS A 282 2.24 -4.57 -12.73
C LYS A 282 1.54 -3.22 -12.69
N LYS A 283 0.26 -3.16 -13.10
CA LYS A 283 -0.54 -1.92 -13.11
C LYS A 283 -0.69 -1.31 -11.71
N LEU A 284 -0.73 -2.14 -10.67
CA LEU A 284 -0.78 -1.72 -9.26
C LEU A 284 0.60 -1.41 -8.66
N ASP A 285 1.66 -1.44 -9.48
CA ASP A 285 3.06 -1.21 -9.09
C ASP A 285 3.51 -2.14 -7.94
N LEU A 286 2.98 -3.36 -7.90
CA LEU A 286 3.29 -4.38 -6.89
C LEU A 286 4.50 -5.23 -7.29
N VAL A 287 4.66 -5.44 -8.60
CA VAL A 287 5.76 -6.19 -9.20
C VAL A 287 6.25 -5.46 -10.44
N THR A 288 7.54 -5.62 -10.75
CA THR A 288 8.13 -5.02 -11.94
C THR A 288 9.09 -6.00 -12.61
N GLU A 289 9.22 -5.90 -13.93
CA GLU A 289 10.32 -6.55 -14.65
C GLU A 289 11.50 -5.57 -14.64
N PRO A 290 12.61 -5.91 -13.98
CA PRO A 290 13.73 -4.99 -13.89
C PRO A 290 14.44 -4.88 -15.24
N MET A 291 15.02 -3.71 -15.48
CA MET A 291 15.97 -3.50 -16.57
C MET A 291 17.27 -4.24 -16.29
N ILE A 292 17.69 -5.07 -17.24
CA ILE A 292 18.92 -5.87 -17.16
C ILE A 292 19.73 -5.68 -18.44
N TYR A 293 21.04 -5.44 -18.27
CA TYR A 293 21.98 -5.41 -19.38
C TYR A 293 22.97 -6.57 -19.30
N ARG A 294 23.24 -7.21 -20.43
CA ARG A 294 24.33 -8.19 -20.56
C ARG A 294 25.17 -7.85 -21.77
N SER A 295 26.47 -7.67 -21.56
CA SER A 295 27.42 -7.26 -22.62
C SER A 295 26.95 -6.04 -23.41
N GLY A 296 26.37 -5.05 -22.73
CA GLY A 296 25.90 -3.80 -23.33
C GLY A 296 24.56 -3.88 -24.07
N LYS A 297 23.89 -5.04 -24.09
CA LYS A 297 22.54 -5.19 -24.68
C LYS A 297 21.50 -5.41 -23.59
N GLN A 298 20.34 -4.78 -23.75
CA GLN A 298 19.18 -5.05 -22.90
C GLN A 298 18.71 -6.48 -23.12
N VAL A 299 18.44 -7.20 -22.03
CA VAL A 299 17.91 -8.56 -22.06
C VAL A 299 16.66 -8.65 -21.20
N ALA A 300 15.73 -9.52 -21.59
CA ALA A 300 14.53 -9.77 -20.80
C ALA A 300 14.88 -10.46 -19.47
N ALA A 301 14.27 -9.99 -18.38
CA ALA A 301 14.41 -10.61 -17.07
C ALA A 301 13.65 -11.93 -16.98
N ASP A 302 14.26 -12.94 -16.37
CA ASP A 302 13.63 -14.24 -16.04
C ASP A 302 12.95 -14.22 -14.65
N PHE A 303 12.92 -13.06 -14.00
CA PHE A 303 12.31 -12.83 -12.69
C PHE A 303 11.61 -11.48 -12.62
N PHE A 304 10.69 -11.36 -11.66
CA PHE A 304 10.11 -10.09 -11.23
C PHE A 304 10.79 -9.62 -9.95
N VAL A 305 10.80 -8.31 -9.72
CA VAL A 305 11.14 -7.72 -8.43
C VAL A 305 9.85 -7.32 -7.71
N VAL A 306 9.78 -7.63 -6.42
CA VAL A 306 8.67 -7.35 -5.51
C VAL A 306 9.21 -6.57 -4.31
N PRO A 307 9.24 -5.22 -4.38
CA PRO A 307 9.95 -4.43 -3.38
C PRO A 307 9.44 -4.61 -1.94
N CYS A 308 8.13 -4.81 -1.76
CA CYS A 308 7.53 -5.00 -0.44
C CYS A 308 7.94 -6.31 0.26
N MET A 309 8.60 -7.24 -0.44
CA MET A 309 9.13 -8.48 0.16
C MET A 309 10.52 -8.31 0.76
N ILE A 310 11.23 -7.25 0.38
CA ILE A 310 12.63 -7.06 0.73
C ILE A 310 12.76 -6.81 2.22
N ASN A 311 13.53 -7.66 2.89
CA ASN A 311 13.86 -7.51 4.29
C ASN A 311 15.37 -7.40 4.55
N ALA A 312 16.17 -7.23 3.49
CA ALA A 312 17.59 -6.94 3.65
C ALA A 312 17.75 -5.56 4.28
N ASP A 313 18.51 -5.52 5.37
CA ASP A 313 18.83 -4.28 6.08
C ASP A 313 19.75 -3.39 5.24
N LYS A 314 19.61 -2.09 5.43
CA LYS A 314 20.50 -1.11 4.82
C LYS A 314 21.91 -1.33 5.41
N PRO A 315 22.98 -1.42 4.60
CA PRO A 315 24.33 -1.52 5.12
C PRO A 315 24.70 -0.31 5.97
N GLU A 316 25.28 -0.55 7.15
CA GLU A 316 25.82 0.50 8.02
C GLU A 316 26.94 1.24 7.27
N GLY A 317 26.92 2.58 7.29
CA GLY A 317 27.90 3.40 6.57
C GLY A 317 27.61 3.60 5.08
N CYS A 318 26.46 3.16 4.56
CA CYS A 318 25.99 3.53 3.22
C CYS A 318 25.43 4.97 3.16
N THR A 319 26.01 5.88 3.95
CA THR A 319 25.95 7.31 3.70
C THR A 319 26.84 7.56 2.50
N VAL A 320 26.28 8.07 1.40
CA VAL A 320 27.09 8.56 0.29
C VAL A 320 27.99 9.63 0.89
N SER A 321 29.26 9.28 1.05
CA SER A 321 30.27 9.99 1.81
C SER A 321 30.57 11.32 1.14
N ARG A 322 29.80 12.39 1.42
CA ARG A 322 30.06 13.76 0.90
C ARG A 322 30.63 13.75 -0.54
N VAL A 323 30.08 12.91 -1.42
CA VAL A 323 30.59 12.81 -2.77
C VAL A 323 30.06 14.04 -3.49
N GLU A 324 30.91 14.75 -4.21
CA GLU A 324 30.54 15.79 -5.17
C GLU A 324 29.42 15.25 -6.07
N GLY A 325 28.17 15.57 -5.73
CA GLY A 325 27.00 14.91 -6.26
C GLY A 325 25.80 15.80 -6.10
N ALA A 326 24.84 15.68 -7.01
CA ALA A 326 23.59 16.41 -6.94
C ALA A 326 22.66 15.65 -6.00
N GLN A 327 22.15 16.33 -4.98
CA GLN A 327 21.19 15.77 -4.04
C GLN A 327 19.92 16.63 -4.06
N PHE A 328 18.78 15.96 -4.07
CA PHE A 328 17.50 16.59 -3.81
C PHE A 328 16.66 15.69 -2.90
N VAL A 329 15.67 16.31 -2.26
CA VAL A 329 14.81 15.65 -1.29
C VAL A 329 13.38 15.75 -1.77
N LEU A 330 12.68 14.63 -1.70
CA LEU A 330 11.23 14.57 -1.88
C LEU A 330 10.65 14.51 -0.48
N GLU A 331 10.25 15.68 0.03
CA GLU A 331 9.75 15.86 1.38
C GLU A 331 8.22 15.74 1.40
N PHE A 332 7.70 14.96 2.33
CA PHE A 332 6.27 14.87 2.61
C PHE A 332 5.99 15.72 3.84
N SER A 333 4.77 16.25 3.95
CA SER A 333 4.39 17.14 5.06
C SER A 333 4.73 16.53 6.42
N ALA A 334 5.27 17.33 7.34
CA ALA A 334 5.81 16.88 8.63
C ALA A 334 4.80 16.15 9.54
N ASP A 335 3.51 16.27 9.25
CA ASP A 335 2.40 15.56 9.88
C ASP A 335 2.12 14.18 9.27
N THR A 336 2.95 13.71 8.32
CA THR A 336 2.76 12.42 7.63
C THR A 336 3.92 11.47 7.74
N ILE A 337 3.56 10.20 7.99
CA ILE A 337 4.46 9.08 7.77
C ILE A 337 4.41 8.72 6.29
N LEU A 338 5.56 8.69 5.62
CA LEU A 338 5.66 8.20 4.26
C LEU A 338 5.34 6.69 4.21
N PRO A 339 4.20 6.25 3.64
CA PRO A 339 3.83 4.85 3.67
C PRO A 339 4.82 4.03 2.86
N PRO A 340 5.26 2.85 3.35
CA PRO A 340 6.20 2.02 2.61
C PRO A 340 5.74 1.66 1.19
N ALA A 341 4.42 1.56 0.95
CA ALA A 341 3.92 1.27 -0.39
C ALA A 341 4.22 2.38 -1.41
N VAL A 342 4.23 3.65 -0.99
CA VAL A 342 4.59 4.77 -1.90
C VAL A 342 6.01 4.58 -2.41
N PHE A 343 6.95 4.33 -1.49
CA PHE A 343 8.34 4.04 -1.85
C PHE A 343 8.47 2.77 -2.70
N ASN A 344 7.79 1.67 -2.32
CA ASN A 344 7.85 0.42 -3.07
C ASN A 344 7.35 0.57 -4.52
N ARG A 345 6.27 1.33 -4.73
CA ARG A 345 5.75 1.64 -6.08
C ARG A 345 6.70 2.53 -6.88
N LEU A 346 7.34 3.50 -6.22
CA LEU A 346 8.37 4.33 -6.84
C LEU A 346 9.56 3.47 -7.30
N VAL A 347 10.02 2.55 -6.44
CA VAL A 347 11.07 1.57 -6.79
C VAL A 347 10.65 0.71 -7.98
N CYS A 348 9.41 0.22 -8.03
CA CYS A 348 8.90 -0.53 -9.20
C CYS A 348 9.03 0.27 -10.50
N SER A 349 8.65 1.54 -10.47
CA SER A 349 8.74 2.45 -11.63
C SER A 349 10.20 2.71 -12.03
N CYS A 350 11.08 2.90 -11.05
CA CYS A 350 12.51 3.12 -11.30
C CYS A 350 13.19 1.89 -11.91
N LEU A 351 12.89 0.69 -11.40
CA LEU A 351 13.48 -0.55 -11.89
C LEU A 351 13.05 -0.91 -13.32
N ALA A 352 11.92 -0.36 -13.79
CA ALA A 352 11.50 -0.50 -15.18
C ALA A 352 12.35 0.36 -16.15
N LEU A 353 13.16 1.30 -15.64
CA LEU A 353 13.99 2.20 -16.44
C LEU A 353 15.49 2.01 -16.19
N TRP A 354 15.89 1.75 -14.95
CA TRP A 354 17.29 1.68 -14.54
C TRP A 354 17.66 0.31 -13.97
N GLU A 355 18.91 -0.09 -14.23
CA GLU A 355 19.47 -1.34 -13.72
C GLU A 355 19.89 -1.17 -12.24
N ILE A 356 19.74 -2.23 -11.45
CA ILE A 356 20.21 -2.23 -10.05
C ILE A 356 21.73 -2.22 -10.02
N PHE A 357 22.33 -1.28 -9.29
CA PHE A 357 23.77 -1.23 -9.09
C PHE A 357 24.21 -2.33 -8.12
N GLU A 358 24.99 -3.31 -8.59
CA GLU A 358 25.65 -4.33 -7.75
C GLU A 358 24.75 -5.05 -6.70
N ARG A 359 23.46 -5.20 -7.00
CA ARG A 359 22.43 -5.78 -6.11
C ARG A 359 22.09 -4.95 -4.86
N HIS A 360 22.34 -3.65 -4.88
CA HIS A 360 21.99 -2.72 -3.80
C HIS A 360 20.49 -2.39 -3.80
N LEU A 361 19.68 -3.37 -3.40
CA LEU A 361 18.25 -3.26 -3.24
C LEU A 361 17.87 -3.76 -1.83
N TYR A 362 17.46 -2.84 -0.98
CA TYR A 362 17.25 -3.04 0.45
C TYR A 362 15.89 -2.52 0.90
N ASN A 363 15.52 -2.82 2.13
CA ASN A 363 14.30 -2.29 2.72
C ASN A 363 14.43 -0.76 2.90
N GLY A 364 13.69 0.00 2.09
CA GLY A 364 13.71 1.46 2.12
C GLY A 364 14.95 2.10 1.49
N MET A 365 15.74 1.37 0.70
CA MET A 365 16.86 1.95 -0.07
C MET A 365 17.12 1.19 -1.35
N VAL A 366 17.35 1.90 -2.46
CA VAL A 366 17.81 1.31 -3.72
C VAL A 366 18.92 2.15 -4.32
N ILE A 367 19.90 1.48 -4.93
CA ILE A 367 20.95 2.12 -5.73
C ILE A 367 20.83 1.58 -7.16
N LEU A 368 20.69 2.51 -8.09
CA LEU A 368 20.45 2.27 -9.50
C LEU A 368 21.61 2.83 -10.32
N LYS A 369 21.82 2.25 -11.49
CA LYS A 369 22.80 2.70 -12.46
C LYS A 369 22.09 3.36 -13.64
N SER A 370 22.53 4.57 -13.98
CA SER A 370 22.12 5.27 -15.20
C SER A 370 23.34 5.43 -16.10
N GLY A 371 23.29 4.85 -17.30
CA GLY A 371 24.42 4.86 -18.22
C GLY A 371 25.66 4.17 -17.65
N ARG A 372 26.85 4.67 -18.02
CA ARG A 372 28.12 4.07 -17.60
C ARG A 372 28.63 4.58 -16.26
N TYR A 373 28.36 5.85 -15.96
CA TYR A 373 29.07 6.56 -14.91
C TYR A 373 28.18 7.14 -13.82
N HIS A 374 26.86 7.12 -13.97
CA HIS A 374 25.96 7.74 -12.99
C HIS A 374 25.32 6.68 -12.10
N ILE A 375 25.32 6.97 -10.80
CA ILE A 375 24.66 6.19 -9.77
C ILE A 375 23.57 7.05 -9.15
N ILE A 376 22.41 6.44 -8.93
CA ILE A 376 21.24 7.08 -8.35
C ILE A 376 20.85 6.29 -7.10
N LYS A 377 20.94 6.93 -5.93
CA LYS A 377 20.48 6.37 -4.66
C LYS A 377 19.14 6.99 -4.28
N LEU A 378 18.15 6.15 -3.99
CA LEU A 378 16.91 6.56 -3.33
C LEU A 378 16.93 5.97 -1.91
N ASP A 379 16.76 6.82 -0.90
CA ASP A 379 16.80 6.45 0.51
C ASP A 379 15.55 6.94 1.24
N ARG A 380 14.66 6.00 1.59
CA ARG A 380 13.45 6.27 2.36
C ARG A 380 13.79 6.54 3.81
N GLN A 381 13.44 7.72 4.29
CA GLN A 381 13.42 8.10 5.70
C GLN A 381 11.97 8.08 6.20
N VAL A 382 11.71 8.63 7.40
CA VAL A 382 10.38 8.56 8.03
C VAL A 382 9.32 9.34 7.23
N ASP A 383 9.70 10.54 6.78
CA ASP A 383 8.86 11.58 6.19
C ASP A 383 9.35 12.06 4.81
N LYS A 384 10.47 11.52 4.32
CA LYS A 384 11.09 11.96 3.07
C LYS A 384 11.81 10.85 2.34
N ILE A 385 12.05 11.09 1.05
CA ILE A 385 12.94 10.29 0.22
C ILE A 385 14.12 11.16 -0.17
N VAL A 386 15.32 10.77 0.25
CA VAL A 386 16.54 11.45 -0.16
C VAL A 386 17.04 10.81 -1.44
N VAL A 387 17.16 11.62 -2.49
CA VAL A 387 17.66 11.20 -3.80
C VAL A 387 19.06 11.77 -3.99
N THR A 388 20.04 10.90 -4.22
CA THR A 388 21.43 11.32 -4.44
C THR A 388 21.89 10.78 -5.78
N ILE A 389 22.35 11.67 -6.65
CA ILE A 389 22.94 11.36 -7.95
C ILE A 389 24.43 11.64 -7.86
N SER A 390 25.23 10.64 -8.18
CA SER A 390 26.69 10.72 -8.13
C SER A 390 27.32 10.15 -9.40
N HIS A 391 28.56 10.56 -9.65
CA HIS A 391 29.39 10.01 -10.72
C HIS A 391 30.40 9.01 -10.13
N THR A 392 30.57 7.85 -10.76
CA THR A 392 31.49 6.79 -10.28
C THR A 392 32.95 7.26 -10.22
N GLU A 393 33.31 8.21 -11.07
CA GLU A 393 34.65 8.81 -11.13
C GLU A 393 34.78 10.12 -10.33
N ARG A 394 33.84 10.42 -9.41
CA ARG A 394 33.83 11.66 -8.59
C ARG A 394 33.85 12.95 -9.42
N LYS A 395 33.13 12.96 -10.52
CA LYS A 395 32.86 14.17 -11.33
C LYS A 395 31.48 14.72 -10.98
N VAL A 396 31.24 15.96 -11.37
CA VAL A 396 29.89 16.55 -11.30
C VAL A 396 28.92 15.69 -12.13
N PRO A 397 27.77 15.29 -11.56
CA PRO A 397 26.74 14.59 -12.32
C PRO A 397 26.23 15.41 -13.50
N ASP A 398 25.72 14.72 -14.52
CA ASP A 398 25.17 15.38 -15.70
C ASP A 398 23.89 16.15 -15.31
N ILE A 399 23.84 17.44 -15.62
CA ILE A 399 22.73 18.31 -15.20
C ILE A 399 21.40 17.94 -15.88
N GLN A 400 21.44 17.47 -17.13
CA GLN A 400 20.25 17.05 -17.86
C GLN A 400 19.71 15.75 -17.27
N LEU A 401 20.60 14.81 -16.91
CA LEU A 401 20.21 13.61 -16.17
C LEU A 401 19.57 13.98 -14.83
N CYS A 402 20.15 14.91 -14.08
CA CYS A 402 19.59 15.35 -12.80
C CYS A 402 18.19 15.95 -12.95
N ARG A 403 17.97 16.82 -13.95
CA ARG A 403 16.66 17.41 -14.26
C ARG A 403 15.64 16.36 -14.68
N ALA A 404 16.00 15.50 -15.62
CA ALA A 404 15.13 14.42 -16.09
C ALA A 404 14.75 13.46 -14.95
N MET A 405 15.71 13.13 -14.07
CA MET A 405 15.46 12.28 -12.91
C MET A 405 14.51 12.95 -11.91
N ARG A 406 14.73 14.22 -11.60
CA ARG A 406 13.85 14.99 -10.71
C ARG A 406 12.43 15.02 -11.26
N GLN A 407 12.28 15.38 -12.54
CA GLN A 407 10.98 15.42 -13.21
C GLN A 407 10.28 14.05 -13.16
N PHE A 408 10.97 12.98 -13.57
CA PHE A 408 10.41 11.64 -13.55
C PHE A 408 9.95 11.21 -12.16
N LEU A 409 10.78 11.44 -11.13
CA LEU A 409 10.44 11.03 -9.76
C LEU A 409 9.27 11.84 -9.20
N SER A 410 9.24 13.15 -9.45
CA SER A 410 8.12 14.01 -9.05
C SER A 410 6.82 13.56 -9.71
N GLU A 411 6.79 13.44 -11.05
CA GLU A 411 5.60 12.98 -11.79
C GLU A 411 5.15 11.57 -11.34
N THR A 412 6.10 10.68 -11.08
CA THR A 412 5.80 9.32 -10.62
C THR A 412 5.21 9.33 -9.21
N ILE A 413 5.74 10.14 -8.30
CA ILE A 413 5.18 10.29 -6.95
C ILE A 413 3.79 10.90 -7.03
N ASP A 414 3.58 11.95 -7.82
CA ASP A 414 2.27 12.58 -7.97
C ASP A 414 1.23 11.58 -8.50
N ARG A 415 1.62 10.75 -9.48
CA ARG A 415 0.79 9.63 -9.97
C ARG A 415 0.52 8.58 -8.90
N ILE A 416 1.50 8.23 -8.08
CA ILE A 416 1.34 7.21 -7.03
C ILE A 416 0.43 7.75 -5.91
N VAL A 417 0.60 9.01 -5.54
CA VAL A 417 -0.16 9.66 -4.47
C VAL A 417 -1.59 9.91 -4.93
N SER A 418 -1.81 10.25 -6.21
CA SER A 418 -3.15 10.43 -6.75
C SER A 418 -4.01 9.16 -6.70
N LEU A 419 -3.40 7.96 -6.67
CA LEU A 419 -4.12 6.70 -6.43
C LEU A 419 -4.74 6.61 -5.02
N TYR A 420 -4.26 7.43 -4.08
CA TYR A 420 -4.72 7.45 -2.69
C TYR A 420 -5.57 8.68 -2.37
N THR A 421 -5.69 9.62 -3.32
CA THR A 421 -6.52 10.80 -3.21
C THR A 421 -7.62 10.70 -4.28
N THR A 422 -8.84 10.33 -3.90
CA THR A 422 -9.98 10.38 -4.83
C THR A 422 -10.19 11.83 -5.28
N SER A 423 -10.09 12.06 -6.60
CA SER A 423 -10.26 13.31 -7.38
C SER A 423 -11.38 14.22 -6.88
N SER A 424 -11.38 15.55 -7.02
CA SER A 424 -10.76 16.47 -7.97
C SER A 424 -10.48 17.81 -7.25
N ASP A 425 -9.33 18.39 -7.53
CA ASP A 425 -8.89 19.79 -7.33
C ASP A 425 -7.51 19.88 -6.69
N SER A 426 -6.65 20.62 -7.40
CA SER A 426 -5.27 21.02 -7.16
C SER A 426 -4.20 19.93 -6.93
N PRO A 427 -3.04 20.02 -7.62
CA PRO A 427 -1.90 19.17 -7.34
C PRO A 427 -1.43 19.42 -5.90
N ILE A 428 -1.04 18.34 -5.23
CA ILE A 428 -0.18 18.43 -4.06
C ILE A 428 1.02 19.26 -4.49
N CYS A 429 1.22 20.39 -3.82
CA CYS A 429 2.33 21.29 -4.11
C CYS A 429 3.63 20.56 -3.71
N CYS A 430 4.18 19.77 -4.63
CA CYS A 430 5.60 19.50 -4.67
C CYS A 430 6.27 20.84 -4.93
N THR A 431 6.64 21.56 -3.87
CA THR A 431 7.52 22.72 -4.01
C THR A 431 8.88 22.21 -4.48
N SER A 432 9.02 22.02 -5.79
CA SER A 432 10.31 22.08 -6.41
C SER A 432 10.78 23.51 -6.26
N SER A 433 11.67 23.78 -5.31
CA SER A 433 12.46 25.00 -5.39
C SER A 433 13.18 24.97 -6.74
N GLU A 434 12.80 25.90 -7.60
CA GLU A 434 13.55 26.29 -8.78
C GLU A 434 14.87 26.88 -8.26
N ILE A 435 15.95 26.12 -8.45
CA ILE A 435 17.27 26.72 -8.50
C ILE A 435 17.57 26.78 -9.98
N ASP A 436 17.48 28.02 -10.45
CA ASP A 436 17.77 28.44 -11.80
C ASP A 436 19.17 28.00 -12.22
N ALA A 437 19.34 27.90 -13.53
CA ALA A 437 20.49 27.32 -14.17
C ALA A 437 21.78 28.11 -13.89
N ASP A 438 22.55 27.70 -12.88
CA ASP A 438 24.01 27.85 -12.89
C ASP A 438 24.65 26.78 -11.99
N LEU A 439 25.69 26.15 -12.53
CA LEU A 439 26.55 25.23 -11.78
C LEU A 439 27.20 25.99 -10.62
N GLU A 440 26.69 25.85 -9.41
CA GLU A 440 27.52 25.96 -8.20
C GLU A 440 27.31 24.75 -7.29
N ILE A 441 28.43 24.02 -7.16
CA ILE A 441 28.64 22.91 -6.25
C ILE A 441 28.71 23.48 -4.82
N LEU A 442 27.83 22.98 -3.95
CA LEU A 442 27.91 23.02 -2.48
C LEU A 442 28.08 24.41 -1.83
N GLN A 443 26.98 24.97 -1.29
CA GLN A 443 27.03 25.71 -0.02
C GLN A 443 25.67 25.69 0.70
N THR A 444 25.73 25.27 1.97
CA THR A 444 24.69 25.38 3.01
C THR A 444 24.13 26.81 3.11
N VAL A 445 22.80 27.01 3.06
CA VAL A 445 22.12 28.26 3.47
C VAL A 445 20.74 27.92 4.06
N SER A 446 20.64 27.43 5.30
CA SER A 446 20.34 28.18 6.54
C SER A 446 20.33 29.71 6.49
N HIS A 447 19.22 30.32 6.90
CA HIS A 447 19.08 31.39 7.91
C HIS A 447 17.59 31.82 7.94
N CYS A 448 16.80 31.78 9.03
CA CYS A 448 17.09 32.14 10.42
C CYS A 448 18.06 33.31 10.53
N LEU A 449 17.68 34.46 9.97
CA LEU A 449 18.24 35.75 10.36
C LEU A 449 17.10 36.69 10.68
N GLN A 450 16.83 36.85 11.98
CA GLN A 450 16.73 38.17 12.58
C GLN A 450 16.76 37.99 14.10
N TYR A 451 17.96 38.09 14.66
CA TYR A 451 18.37 38.94 15.79
C TYR A 451 19.59 38.32 16.50
N LEU A 452 20.71 39.05 16.35
CA LEU A 452 21.89 39.20 17.22
C LEU A 452 22.59 37.96 17.78
#